data_AF-A0A326GDF5-F1
#
_entry.id   AF-A0A326GDF5-F1
#
_cell.length_a   1.000
_cell.length_b   1.000
_cell.length_c   1.000
_cell.angle_alpha   90.00
_cell.angle_beta   90.00
_cell.angle_gamma   90.00
#
_symmetry.space_group_name_H-M   'P 1'
#
loop_
_entity.id
_entity.type
_entity.pdbx_description
1 polymer ?
#
loop_
_entity_poly.entity_id
_entity_poly.type
_entity_poly.pdbx_seq_one_letter_code
_entity_poly.pdbx_strand_id
1 'polypeptide(L)'
;MTFSNKAFAALAATLAINVFSPALHAQTSPAQPVVLPNETILRVSGEGTIEAAPEIMEVEIGVVTSGQTSNEALAENSRQVQDLVAAIRAMGVPPEDVETARLNV
;
A
#
# COMPACT_ATOMS: atom_id res chain seq x y z
N MET A 1 -44.25 53.86 -3.72
CA MET A 1 -43.68 54.38 -2.47
C MET A 1 -43.46 53.19 -1.53
N THR A 2 -42.19 52.70 -1.47
CA THR A 2 -41.37 52.36 -0.28
C THR A 2 -42.07 51.81 1.01
N PHE A 3 -41.59 50.81 1.79
CA PHE A 3 -40.25 50.33 2.16
C PHE A 3 -40.32 48.90 2.79
N SER A 4 -39.19 48.16 2.74
CA SER A 4 -38.88 46.83 3.31
C SER A 4 -38.80 46.79 4.85
N ASN A 5 -39.04 45.62 5.50
CA ASN A 5 -38.31 45.26 6.73
C ASN A 5 -38.30 43.75 7.06
N LYS A 6 -37.33 43.01 6.49
CA LYS A 6 -36.88 41.69 6.98
C LYS A 6 -35.86 41.86 8.11
N ALA A 7 -36.25 42.18 9.34
CA ALA A 7 -35.32 42.19 10.48
C ALA A 7 -35.98 42.35 11.87
N PHE A 8 -37.11 41.70 12.13
CA PHE A 8 -37.53 41.46 13.52
C PHE A 8 -37.69 39.95 13.68
N ALA A 9 -36.57 39.24 13.74
CA ALA A 9 -35.88 39.01 15.00
C ALA A 9 -36.84 38.34 15.99
N ALA A 10 -36.72 37.02 16.04
CA ALA A 10 -36.56 36.30 17.29
C ALA A 10 -37.58 36.62 18.38
N LEU A 11 -38.70 35.91 18.39
CA LEU A 11 -39.26 35.40 19.65
C LEU A 11 -40.28 34.28 19.37
N ALA A 12 -40.45 33.40 20.35
CA ALA A 12 -41.29 32.19 20.32
C ALA A 12 -40.66 31.03 19.53
N ALA A 13 -39.62 30.35 20.01
CA ALA A 13 -39.59 29.64 21.29
C ALA A 13 -40.79 28.70 21.48
N THR A 14 -41.01 27.75 20.57
CA THR A 14 -41.84 26.55 20.81
C THR A 14 -41.73 25.56 19.66
N LEU A 15 -40.66 24.77 19.60
CA LEU A 15 -40.83 23.35 19.28
C LEU A 15 -39.58 22.55 19.70
N ALA A 16 -39.63 22.09 20.94
CA ALA A 16 -38.84 20.96 21.38
C ALA A 16 -39.21 19.74 20.55
N ILE A 17 -38.28 19.21 19.76
CA ILE A 17 -38.17 17.77 19.48
C ILE A 17 -36.70 17.41 19.54
N ASN A 18 -36.30 17.01 20.75
CA ASN A 18 -35.22 16.06 20.99
C ASN A 18 -35.26 14.95 19.94
N VAL A 19 -34.13 14.63 19.28
CA VAL A 19 -33.44 13.34 19.47
C VAL A 19 -32.02 13.46 18.88
N PHE A 20 -31.03 12.82 19.51
CA PHE A 20 -29.65 12.61 19.05
C PHE A 20 -28.64 13.75 19.26
N SER A 21 -28.21 13.93 20.51
CA SER A 21 -26.79 13.72 20.84
C SER A 21 -26.62 13.72 22.36
N PRO A 22 -26.21 12.57 22.92
CA PRO A 22 -24.93 12.59 23.59
C PRO A 22 -24.10 11.46 23.01
N ALA A 23 -23.19 11.82 22.11
CA ALA A 23 -21.91 11.14 22.05
C ALA A 23 -21.18 11.44 23.37
N LEU A 24 -21.67 10.82 24.45
CA LEU A 24 -20.95 10.49 25.66
C LEU A 24 -19.97 9.38 25.27
N HIS A 25 -19.12 9.63 24.27
CA HIS A 25 -17.91 8.85 24.11
C HIS A 25 -17.07 9.26 25.31
N ALA A 26 -17.08 8.40 26.32
CA ALA A 26 -16.10 8.38 27.38
C ALA A 26 -14.73 8.59 26.75
N GLN A 27 -14.22 9.82 26.84
CA GLN A 27 -12.81 10.08 26.58
C GLN A 27 -12.09 9.57 27.81
N THR A 28 -11.82 8.25 27.83
CA THR A 28 -10.80 7.67 28.70
C THR A 28 -9.48 8.32 28.31
N SER A 29 -9.11 9.40 29.01
CA SER A 29 -7.72 9.84 29.02
C SER A 29 -6.87 8.64 29.41
N PRO A 30 -5.83 8.29 28.63
CA PRO A 30 -4.95 7.19 29.02
C PRO A 30 -4.40 7.52 30.41
N ALA A 31 -4.55 6.57 31.34
CA ALA A 31 -4.07 6.74 32.70
C ALA A 31 -2.56 7.02 32.66
N GLN A 32 -2.17 8.23 33.02
CA GLN A 32 -0.76 8.55 33.23
C GLN A 32 -0.35 7.94 34.57
N PRO A 33 0.80 7.25 34.67
CA PRO A 33 1.26 6.69 35.94
C PRO A 33 1.36 7.80 37.00
N VAL A 34 0.63 7.66 38.10
CA VAL A 34 0.74 8.56 39.27
C VAL A 34 1.95 8.10 40.08
N VAL A 35 3.03 8.87 40.03
CA VAL A 35 4.27 8.57 40.78
C VAL A 35 4.08 9.01 42.23
N LEU A 36 4.08 8.06 43.17
CA LEU A 36 4.01 8.33 44.61
C LEU A 36 5.38 8.77 45.14
N PRO A 37 5.46 9.61 46.20
CA PRO A 37 6.73 9.93 46.84
C PRO A 37 7.38 8.65 47.36
N ASN A 38 8.55 8.29 46.81
CA ASN A 38 9.38 7.10 47.07
C ASN A 38 9.21 5.90 46.10
N GLU A 39 8.57 6.05 44.95
CA GLU A 39 8.64 5.03 43.90
C GLU A 39 9.91 5.15 43.03
N THR A 40 10.55 4.02 42.74
CA THR A 40 11.69 3.93 41.82
C THR A 40 11.20 3.51 40.44
N ILE A 41 11.23 4.43 39.47
CA ILE A 41 10.79 4.15 38.09
C ILE A 41 12.01 3.90 37.20
N LEU A 42 12.06 2.70 36.63
CA LEU A 42 13.02 2.36 35.58
C LEU A 42 12.29 2.33 34.24
N ARG A 43 12.57 3.32 33.39
CA ARG A 43 12.07 3.39 32.01
C ARG A 43 13.19 3.01 31.06
N VAL A 44 12.97 1.95 30.29
CA VAL A 44 13.89 1.50 29.24
C VAL A 44 13.20 1.65 27.91
N SER A 45 13.85 2.32 26.97
CA SER A 45 13.47 2.37 25.56
C SER A 45 14.61 1.78 24.75
N GLY A 46 14.30 0.80 23.91
CA GLY A 46 15.23 0.23 22.94
C GLY A 46 14.64 0.35 21.55
N GLU A 47 15.47 0.75 20.59
CA GLU A 47 15.18 0.72 19.16
C GLU A 47 16.15 -0.29 18.52
N GLY A 48 15.66 -1.11 17.60
CA GLY A 48 16.45 -2.13 16.92
C GLY A 48 16.16 -2.09 15.42
N THR A 49 17.17 -1.79 14.63
CA THR A 49 17.12 -1.84 13.17
C THR A 49 17.98 -3.01 12.71
N ILE A 50 17.43 -3.82 11.81
CA ILE A 50 18.14 -4.95 11.19
C ILE A 50 18.18 -4.67 9.69
N GLU A 51 19.38 -4.61 9.14
CA GLU A 51 19.59 -4.58 7.70
C GLU A 51 19.93 -5.99 7.24
N ALA A 52 19.09 -6.56 6.36
CA ALA A 52 19.30 -7.87 5.77
C ALA A 52 19.27 -7.75 4.25
N ALA A 53 20.20 -8.42 3.58
CA ALA A 53 20.20 -8.52 2.13
C ALA A 53 19.04 -9.43 1.67
N PRO A 54 18.41 -9.17 0.51
CA PRO A 54 17.39 -10.05 -0.04
C PRO A 54 17.98 -11.41 -0.39
N GLU A 55 17.33 -12.49 0.02
CA GLU A 55 17.76 -13.86 -0.27
C GLU A 55 17.26 -14.35 -1.65
N ILE A 56 16.27 -13.67 -2.24
CA ILE A 56 15.65 -14.02 -3.52
C ILE A 56 15.53 -12.75 -4.37
N MET A 57 15.84 -12.85 -5.66
CA MET A 57 15.67 -11.79 -6.65
C MET A 57 14.94 -12.36 -7.86
N GLU A 58 13.78 -11.79 -8.17
CA GLU A 58 13.00 -12.11 -9.37
C GLU A 58 13.36 -11.11 -10.48
N VAL A 59 13.67 -11.61 -11.67
CA VAL A 59 14.05 -10.79 -12.83
C VAL A 59 13.22 -11.23 -14.04
N GLU A 60 12.44 -10.30 -14.59
CA GLU A 60 11.68 -10.53 -15.82
C GLU A 60 12.49 -10.07 -17.03
N ILE A 61 12.71 -10.99 -17.99
CA ILE A 61 13.43 -10.71 -19.23
C ILE A 61 12.53 -11.12 -20.39
N GLY A 62 12.24 -10.17 -21.28
CA GLY A 62 11.41 -10.38 -22.47
C GLY A 62 12.22 -10.31 -23.76
N VAL A 63 11.80 -11.08 -24.77
CA VAL A 63 12.32 -11.00 -26.13
C VAL A 63 11.19 -10.61 -27.07
N VAL A 64 11.39 -9.55 -27.85
CA VAL A 64 10.43 -9.08 -28.86
C VAL A 64 11.06 -9.24 -30.23
N THR A 65 10.37 -9.98 -31.10
CA THR A 65 10.80 -10.21 -32.48
C THR A 65 9.71 -9.76 -33.45
N SER A 66 10.12 -9.19 -34.57
CA SER A 66 9.23 -8.77 -35.66
C SER A 66 9.59 -9.51 -36.95
N GLY A 67 8.60 -9.77 -37.80
CA GLY A 67 8.74 -10.47 -39.07
C GLY A 67 7.66 -10.02 -40.05
N GLN A 68 7.80 -10.37 -41.33
CA GLN A 68 6.78 -10.05 -42.35
C GLN A 68 5.50 -10.83 -42.12
N THR A 69 5.60 -11.99 -41.46
CA THR A 69 4.46 -12.81 -41.06
C THR A 69 4.57 -13.16 -39.58
N SER A 70 3.43 -13.39 -38.92
CA SER A 70 3.40 -13.81 -37.51
C SER A 70 4.16 -15.12 -37.27
N ASN A 71 4.15 -16.04 -38.24
CA ASN A 71 4.87 -17.31 -38.14
C ASN A 71 6.39 -17.12 -38.13
N GLU A 72 6.90 -16.23 -38.98
CA GLU A 72 8.33 -15.89 -39.02
C GLU A 72 8.76 -15.22 -37.70
N ALA A 73 7.97 -14.25 -37.22
CA ALA A 73 8.23 -13.56 -35.96
C ALA A 73 8.27 -14.53 -34.77
N LEU A 74 7.34 -15.50 -34.71
CA LEU A 74 7.27 -16.50 -33.65
C LEU A 74 8.41 -17.52 -33.72
N ALA A 75 8.79 -17.96 -34.92
CA ALA A 75 9.91 -18.89 -35.10
C ALA A 75 11.22 -18.26 -34.62
N GLU A 76 11.45 -17.00 -34.96
CA GLU A 76 12.62 -16.25 -34.51
C GLU A 76 12.56 -15.93 -33.01
N ASN A 77 11.36 -15.63 -32.47
CA ASN A 77 11.17 -15.46 -31.03
C ASN A 77 11.60 -16.71 -30.25
N SER A 78 11.09 -17.86 -30.68
CA SER A 78 11.35 -19.15 -30.05
C SER A 78 12.84 -19.48 -30.03
N ARG A 79 13.56 -19.13 -31.11
CA ARG A 79 15.01 -19.31 -31.21
C ARG A 79 15.76 -18.41 -30.21
N GLN A 80 15.42 -17.12 -30.18
CA GLN A 80 16.09 -16.17 -29.27
C GLN A 80 15.79 -16.46 -27.79
N VAL A 81 14.58 -16.93 -27.45
CA VAL A 81 14.25 -17.38 -26.10
C VAL A 81 15.10 -18.60 -25.70
N GLN A 82 15.30 -19.57 -26.58
CA GLN A 82 16.17 -20.71 -26.31
C GLN A 82 17.62 -20.28 -26.06
N ASP A 83 18.13 -19.34 -26.86
CA ASP A 83 19.48 -18.78 -26.70
C ASP A 83 19.62 -18.05 -25.36
N LEU A 84 18.60 -17.26 -24.95
CA LEU A 84 18.56 -16.57 -23.67
C LEU A 84 18.56 -17.55 -22.49
N VAL A 85 17.71 -18.59 -22.54
CA VAL A 85 17.64 -19.62 -21.49
C VAL A 85 18.98 -20.37 -21.39
N ALA A 86 19.63 -20.66 -22.51
CA ALA A 86 20.94 -21.31 -22.52
C ALA A 86 22.01 -20.41 -21.88
N ALA A 87 22.01 -19.11 -22.17
CA ALA A 87 22.93 -18.15 -21.58
C ALA A 87 22.73 -18.04 -20.06
N ILE A 88 21.48 -17.96 -19.59
CA ILE A 88 21.14 -17.88 -18.16
C ILE A 88 21.61 -19.14 -17.41
N ARG A 89 21.39 -20.33 -17.99
CA ARG A 89 21.89 -21.60 -17.43
C ARG A 89 23.41 -21.64 -17.36
N ALA A 90 24.11 -21.09 -18.37
CA ALA A 90 25.56 -21.03 -18.37
C ALA A 90 26.13 -20.11 -17.27
N MET A 91 25.35 -19.13 -16.79
CA MET A 91 25.73 -18.29 -15.64
C MET A 91 25.51 -18.99 -14.28
N GLY A 92 24.96 -20.20 -14.27
CA GLY A 92 24.77 -20.99 -13.05
C GLY A 92 23.39 -20.89 -12.41
N VAL A 93 22.40 -20.31 -13.09
CA VAL A 93 21.00 -20.33 -12.63
C VAL A 93 20.41 -21.72 -12.85
N PRO A 94 19.83 -22.35 -11.81
CA PRO A 94 19.18 -23.66 -11.93
C PRO A 94 18.00 -23.62 -12.92
N PRO A 95 17.76 -24.70 -13.69
CA PRO A 95 16.65 -24.73 -14.65
C PRO A 95 15.26 -24.66 -13.99
N GLU A 96 15.14 -25.04 -12.72
CA GLU A 96 13.93 -24.91 -11.91
C GLU A 96 13.54 -23.46 -11.59
N ASP A 97 14.50 -22.52 -11.64
CA ASP A 97 14.27 -21.10 -11.36
C ASP A 97 13.95 -20.28 -12.64
N VAL A 98 13.91 -20.94 -13.81
CA VAL A 98 13.63 -20.28 -15.09
C VAL A 98 12.20 -20.60 -15.53
N GLU A 99 11.29 -19.65 -15.32
CA GLU A 99 9.91 -19.72 -15.78
C GLU A 99 9.67 -18.85 -17.01
N THR A 100 8.87 -19.33 -17.96
CA THR A 100 8.47 -18.55 -19.14
C THR A 100 7.07 -17.98 -18.92
N ALA A 101 6.95 -16.65 -18.96
CA ALA A 101 5.68 -15.95 -18.80
C ALA A 101 4.85 -15.95 -20.11
N ARG A 102 3.58 -15.54 -20.00
CA ARG A 102 2.58 -15.58 -21.08
C ARG A 102 3.08 -14.92 -22.38
N LEU A 103 2.94 -15.64 -23.50
CA LEU A 103 3.24 -15.14 -24.84
C LEU A 103 2.08 -14.28 -25.40
N ASN A 104 2.41 -13.16 -26.04
CA ASN A 104 1.48 -12.32 -26.80
C ASN A 104 1.92 -12.25 -28.27
N VAL A 105 0.97 -12.35 -29.21
CA VAL A 105 1.22 -12.45 -30.66
C VAL A 105 0.45 -11.41 -31.47
#